data_AF-A0A0C3LU32-F1
#
_entry.id   AF-A0A0C3LU32-F1
#
_cell.length_a   1.000
_cell.length_b   1.000
_cell.length_c   1.000
_cell.angle_alpha   90.00
_cell.angle_beta   90.00
_cell.angle_gamma   90.00
#
_symmetry.space_group_name_H-M   'P 1'
#
loop_
_entity.id
_entity.type
_entity.pdbx_description
1 polymer ?
#
loop_
_entity_poly.entity_id
_entity_poly.type
_entity_poly.pdbx_seq_one_letter_code
_entity_poly.pdbx_strand_id
1 'polypeptide(L)'
;MKSTPALTAAAAAFFALGVKAAPADSQTCYTVHSGYFAVHPNGGNEGVTLNQNNQVVYGQPGTPIQVDFQACPTLLGNWPDEDIHIGRILVGSDCLTIDNPDSATEPYFASVAACSSDVTPSAGETWSYGNSDDRGVVYWRGSLDSYGHVGYIPKDSTGTPLTTADHLLEVGCDHECINFNIVAQLD
;
A
#
# COMPACT_ATOMS: atom_id res chain seq x y z
N MET A 1 -26.46 42.74 73.79
CA MET A 1 -25.59 41.54 73.67
C MET A 1 -25.99 40.86 72.37
N LYS A 2 -25.11 40.89 71.34
CA LYS A 2 -24.27 39.73 70.90
C LYS A 2 -25.17 38.58 70.39
N SER A 3 -25.11 38.07 69.15
CA SER A 3 -24.05 38.03 68.14
C SER A 3 -24.63 37.63 66.78
N THR A 4 -24.06 38.11 65.69
CA THR A 4 -24.26 37.63 64.32
C THR A 4 -23.55 36.29 64.10
N PRO A 5 -24.15 35.30 63.42
CA PRO A 5 -23.39 34.20 62.82
C PRO A 5 -23.25 34.43 61.31
N ALA A 6 -21.99 34.51 60.85
CA ALA A 6 -21.62 34.38 59.46
C ALA A 6 -21.71 32.89 59.05
N LEU A 7 -22.28 32.60 57.88
CA LEU A 7 -22.16 31.28 57.26
C LEU A 7 -21.37 31.39 55.95
N THR A 8 -20.30 30.61 55.92
CA THR A 8 -19.24 30.48 54.93
C THR A 8 -19.77 30.02 53.56
N ALA A 9 -19.38 30.70 52.49
CA ALA A 9 -19.61 30.25 51.12
C ALA A 9 -18.54 29.22 50.72
N ALA A 10 -18.94 27.98 50.44
CA ALA A 10 -18.06 26.97 49.87
C ALA A 10 -18.04 27.11 48.34
N ALA A 11 -16.90 27.51 47.77
CA ALA A 11 -16.67 27.50 46.34
C ALA A 11 -16.35 26.07 45.88
N ALA A 12 -17.25 25.45 45.12
CA ALA A 12 -17.00 24.19 44.44
C ALA A 12 -16.15 24.46 43.18
N ALA A 13 -14.87 24.09 43.24
CA ALA A 13 -14.00 24.09 42.07
C ALA A 13 -14.34 22.86 41.20
N PHE A 14 -14.96 23.09 40.04
CA PHE A 14 -15.09 22.07 39.01
C PHE A 14 -13.72 21.89 38.34
N PHE A 15 -13.05 20.78 38.65
CA PHE A 15 -11.95 20.31 37.81
C PHE A 15 -12.53 19.81 36.50
N ALA A 16 -12.45 20.64 35.46
CA ALA A 16 -12.60 20.18 34.09
C ALA A 16 -11.41 19.26 33.78
N LEU A 17 -11.59 17.96 34.00
CA LEU A 17 -10.74 16.94 33.41
C LEU A 17 -10.89 17.10 31.90
N GLY A 18 -9.91 17.74 31.27
CA GLY A 18 -9.75 17.73 29.83
C GLY A 18 -9.51 16.28 29.40
N VAL A 19 -10.60 15.55 29.14
CA VAL A 19 -10.55 14.30 28.40
C VAL A 19 -10.01 14.70 27.04
N LYS A 20 -8.72 14.43 26.79
CA LYS A 20 -8.23 14.36 25.42
C LYS A 20 -9.10 13.30 24.76
N ALA A 21 -9.97 13.72 23.85
CA ALA A 21 -10.65 12.78 22.96
C ALA A 21 -9.55 11.91 22.36
N ALA A 22 -9.72 10.59 22.44
CA ALA A 22 -8.94 9.70 21.60
C ALA A 22 -9.06 10.23 20.17
N PRO A 23 -7.97 10.30 19.37
CA PRO A 23 -8.12 10.61 17.97
C PRO A 23 -9.19 9.67 17.42
N ALA A 24 -10.15 10.21 16.67
CA ALA A 24 -11.08 9.35 15.96
C ALA A 24 -10.21 8.44 15.08
N ASP A 25 -10.20 7.14 15.35
CA ASP A 25 -9.51 6.17 14.52
C ASP A 25 -10.11 6.28 13.12
N SER A 26 -9.44 7.07 12.27
CA SER A 26 -9.91 7.28 10.91
C SER A 26 -9.95 5.92 10.25
N GLN A 27 -11.09 5.57 9.68
CA GLN A 27 -11.21 4.34 8.90
C GLN A 27 -10.61 4.52 7.49
N THR A 28 -10.30 5.76 7.10
CA THR A 28 -9.71 6.06 5.79
C THR A 28 -8.26 5.62 5.72
N CYS A 29 -7.85 5.10 4.57
CA CYS A 29 -6.46 4.83 4.28
C CYS A 29 -5.63 6.12 4.36
N TYR A 30 -4.38 6.00 4.78
CA TYR A 30 -3.45 7.13 4.91
C TYR A 30 -2.07 6.76 4.38
N THR A 31 -1.39 7.72 3.74
CA THR A 31 -0.06 7.52 3.18
C THR A 31 0.96 7.22 4.27
N VAL A 32 1.71 6.14 4.08
CA VAL A 32 2.82 5.73 4.95
C VAL A 32 4.17 5.78 4.23
N HIS A 33 4.18 5.52 2.92
CA HIS A 33 5.39 5.54 2.09
C HIS A 33 5.13 6.19 0.75
N SER A 34 6.18 6.79 0.18
CA SER A 34 6.16 7.41 -1.14
C SER A 34 7.46 7.10 -1.87
N GLY A 35 7.41 6.89 -3.18
CA GLY A 35 8.60 6.60 -3.97
C GLY A 35 8.27 6.22 -5.41
N TYR A 36 9.21 5.56 -6.08
CA TYR A 36 9.01 4.95 -7.38
C TYR A 36 8.65 3.48 -7.23
N PHE A 37 7.62 3.05 -7.96
CA PHE A 37 7.29 1.64 -8.07
C PHE A 37 8.27 0.96 -9.01
N ALA A 38 8.99 -0.03 -8.49
CA ALA A 38 10.16 -0.61 -9.14
C ALA A 38 10.14 -2.14 -9.11
N VAL A 39 10.82 -2.71 -10.09
CA VAL A 39 11.30 -4.09 -10.10
C VAL A 39 12.78 -4.10 -9.72
N HIS A 40 13.36 -5.28 -9.43
CA HIS A 40 14.76 -5.37 -9.02
C HIS A 40 15.61 -6.34 -9.89
N PRO A 41 15.68 -6.14 -11.21
CA PRO A 41 16.48 -6.99 -12.08
C PRO A 41 17.99 -6.78 -11.84
N ASN A 42 18.76 -7.86 -11.91
CA ASN A 42 20.23 -7.84 -11.84
C ASN A 42 20.81 -7.16 -10.59
N GLY A 43 20.04 -7.07 -9.50
CA GLY A 43 20.49 -6.43 -8.26
C GLY A 43 20.33 -4.90 -8.22
N GLY A 44 19.61 -4.30 -9.19
CA GLY A 44 19.32 -2.87 -9.23
C GLY A 44 17.83 -2.58 -9.34
N ASN A 45 17.36 -1.49 -8.74
CA ASN A 45 15.98 -1.02 -8.80
C ASN A 45 15.71 -0.27 -10.11
N GLU A 46 14.89 -0.88 -10.96
CA GLU A 46 14.45 -0.28 -12.21
C GLU A 46 12.96 0.09 -12.13
N GLY A 47 12.64 1.32 -12.51
CA GLY A 47 11.28 1.82 -12.50
C GLY A 47 10.45 1.22 -13.63
N VAL A 48 9.21 0.86 -13.34
CA VAL A 48 8.23 0.51 -14.38
C VAL A 48 7.51 1.76 -14.87
N THR A 49 6.92 1.69 -16.06
CA THR A 49 6.22 2.83 -16.69
C THR A 49 4.80 2.43 -17.08
N LEU A 50 4.03 3.38 -17.62
CA LEU A 50 2.69 3.13 -18.14
C LEU A 50 2.68 3.24 -19.66
N ASN A 51 1.91 2.35 -20.31
CA ASN A 51 1.58 2.50 -21.73
C ASN A 51 0.39 3.48 -21.95
N GLN A 52 -0.05 3.64 -23.20
CA GLN A 52 -1.16 4.54 -23.56
C GLN A 52 -2.52 4.12 -23.00
N ASN A 53 -2.65 2.88 -22.54
CA ASN A 53 -3.85 2.33 -21.92
C ASN A 53 -3.75 2.34 -20.38
N ASN A 54 -2.78 3.06 -19.80
CA ASN A 54 -2.48 3.07 -18.37
C ASN A 54 -2.11 1.69 -17.79
N GLN A 55 -1.59 0.77 -18.60
CA GLN A 55 -1.13 -0.53 -18.12
C GLN A 55 0.34 -0.47 -17.76
N VAL A 56 0.72 -1.20 -16.71
CA VAL A 56 2.11 -1.28 -16.25
C VAL A 56 2.94 -2.08 -17.26
N VAL A 57 4.01 -1.45 -17.72
CA VAL A 57 4.95 -2.03 -18.69
C VAL A 57 6.39 -1.94 -18.18
N TYR A 58 7.22 -2.86 -18.64
CA TYR A 58 8.65 -2.89 -18.34
C TYR A 58 9.50 -2.89 -19.63
N GLY A 59 10.67 -2.26 -19.57
CA GLY A 59 11.61 -2.17 -20.70
C GLY A 59 11.16 -1.23 -21.84
N GLN A 60 10.13 -0.41 -21.61
CA GLN A 60 9.64 0.59 -22.56
C GLN A 60 10.04 2.01 -22.14
N PRO A 61 10.33 2.91 -23.09
CA PRO A 61 10.53 4.33 -22.78
C PRO A 61 9.29 4.92 -22.12
N GLY A 62 9.48 5.66 -21.03
CA GLY A 62 8.40 6.30 -20.31
C GLY A 62 8.88 6.98 -19.03
N THR A 63 7.99 7.67 -18.34
CA THR A 63 8.26 8.21 -17.01
C THR A 63 8.02 7.12 -15.98
N PRO A 64 9.00 6.81 -15.12
CA PRO A 64 8.79 5.87 -14.02
C PRO A 64 7.62 6.27 -13.12
N ILE A 65 6.83 5.30 -12.70
CA ILE A 65 5.63 5.53 -11.88
C ILE A 65 6.05 5.97 -10.47
N GLN A 66 5.64 7.17 -10.05
CA GLN A 66 5.68 7.59 -8.65
C GLN A 66 4.39 7.17 -7.96
N VAL A 67 4.53 6.67 -6.73
CA VAL A 67 3.44 6.12 -5.95
C VAL A 67 3.45 6.54 -4.50
N ASP A 68 2.27 6.55 -3.89
CA ASP A 68 2.07 6.59 -2.45
C ASP A 68 1.47 5.26 -1.99
N PHE A 69 2.15 4.55 -1.10
CA PHE A 69 1.53 3.44 -0.38
C PHE A 69 0.69 3.99 0.77
N GLN A 70 -0.60 3.67 0.76
CA GLN A 70 -1.52 4.03 1.84
C GLN A 70 -1.88 2.79 2.64
N ALA A 71 -1.60 2.80 3.94
CA ALA A 71 -2.09 1.79 4.87
C ALA A 71 -3.60 2.00 5.07
N CYS A 72 -4.38 0.92 5.03
CA CYS A 72 -5.83 0.95 5.20
C CYS A 72 -6.22 0.28 6.53
N PRO A 73 -6.68 1.05 7.54
CA PRO A 73 -6.96 0.52 8.90
C PRO A 73 -7.98 -0.62 8.96
N THR A 74 -8.90 -0.67 8.00
CA THR A 74 -9.94 -1.71 7.94
C THR A 74 -9.39 -3.08 7.53
N LEU A 75 -8.19 -3.14 6.94
CA LEU A 75 -7.57 -4.36 6.47
C LEU A 75 -6.74 -5.01 7.59
N LEU A 76 -6.89 -6.32 7.74
CA LEU A 76 -6.16 -7.10 8.73
C LEU A 76 -4.72 -7.38 8.26
N GLY A 77 -3.79 -7.36 9.21
CA GLY A 77 -2.37 -7.67 8.98
C GLY A 77 -1.44 -6.45 9.00
N ASN A 78 -1.94 -5.26 9.32
CA ASN A 78 -1.09 -4.10 9.59
C ASN A 78 -0.33 -4.29 10.91
N TRP A 79 1.01 -4.20 10.87
CA TRP A 79 1.90 -4.12 12.04
C TRP A 79 2.82 -2.88 11.89
N PRO A 80 2.31 -1.68 12.24
CA PRO A 80 3.03 -0.43 11.99
C PRO A 80 4.38 -0.32 12.71
N ASP A 81 4.52 -0.93 13.89
CA ASP A 81 5.78 -0.94 14.64
C ASP A 81 6.91 -1.70 13.92
N GLU A 82 6.55 -2.63 13.04
CA GLU A 82 7.46 -3.41 12.18
C GLU A 82 7.54 -2.85 10.76
N ASP A 83 6.86 -1.73 10.48
CA ASP A 83 6.71 -1.12 9.16
C ASP A 83 6.06 -2.06 8.11
N ILE A 84 5.16 -2.92 8.58
CA ILE A 84 4.38 -3.83 7.75
C ILE A 84 2.96 -3.25 7.62
N HIS A 85 2.54 -2.98 6.39
CA HIS A 85 1.26 -2.33 6.11
C HIS A 85 0.47 -3.06 5.03
N ILE A 86 -0.85 -3.11 5.21
CA ILE A 86 -1.79 -3.61 4.21
C ILE A 86 -2.67 -2.45 3.77
N GLY A 87 -2.79 -2.27 2.47
CA GLY A 87 -3.55 -1.15 1.93
C GLY A 87 -3.54 -1.07 0.43
N ARG A 88 -3.41 0.14 -0.11
CA ARG A 88 -3.49 0.44 -1.54
C ARG A 88 -2.31 1.28 -2.01
N ILE A 89 -2.07 1.28 -3.32
CA ILE A 89 -1.01 2.07 -3.95
C ILE A 89 -1.67 3.12 -4.82
N LEU A 90 -1.43 4.39 -4.51
CA LEU A 90 -1.90 5.50 -5.33
C LEU A 90 -0.87 5.85 -6.40
N VAL A 91 -1.36 6.19 -7.58
CA VAL A 91 -0.63 6.87 -8.65
C VAL A 91 -1.33 8.20 -8.92
N GLY A 92 -0.86 9.27 -8.29
CA GLY A 92 -1.59 10.54 -8.25
C GLY A 92 -2.91 10.39 -7.46
N SER A 93 -4.06 10.58 -8.12
CA SER A 93 -5.39 10.37 -7.52
C SER A 93 -6.00 9.00 -7.80
N ASP A 94 -5.36 8.21 -8.66
CA ASP A 94 -5.81 6.89 -9.10
C ASP A 94 -5.08 5.79 -8.33
N CYS A 95 -5.48 4.53 -8.53
CA CYS A 95 -4.93 3.37 -7.83
C CYS A 95 -4.26 2.40 -8.81
N LEU A 96 -3.13 1.85 -8.38
CA LEU A 96 -2.55 0.68 -9.03
C LEU A 96 -3.42 -0.54 -8.72
N THR A 97 -3.95 -1.15 -9.78
CA THR A 97 -5.01 -2.14 -9.71
C THR A 97 -4.65 -3.35 -10.56
N ILE A 98 -4.78 -4.56 -10.02
CA ILE A 98 -4.76 -5.78 -10.82
C ILE A 98 -6.07 -5.89 -11.60
N ASP A 99 -5.97 -6.04 -12.93
CA ASP A 99 -7.09 -6.00 -13.88
C ASP A 99 -7.96 -7.26 -13.81
N ASN A 100 -7.33 -8.40 -13.52
CA ASN A 100 -7.94 -9.74 -13.50
C ASN A 100 -7.77 -10.44 -12.14
N PRO A 101 -8.17 -9.81 -11.01
CA PRO A 101 -7.83 -10.28 -9.67
C PRO A 101 -8.54 -11.59 -9.28
N ASP A 102 -9.64 -11.91 -9.96
CA ASP A 102 -10.43 -13.13 -9.75
C ASP A 102 -10.04 -14.27 -10.70
N SER A 103 -9.01 -14.06 -11.54
CA SER A 103 -8.52 -15.12 -12.43
C SER A 103 -7.96 -16.28 -11.60
N ALA A 104 -8.39 -17.50 -11.91
CA ALA A 104 -7.86 -18.72 -11.27
C ALA A 104 -6.45 -19.08 -11.79
N THR A 105 -5.98 -18.42 -12.84
CA THR A 105 -4.72 -18.69 -13.51
C THR A 105 -3.96 -17.41 -13.79
N GLU A 106 -2.66 -17.44 -13.50
CA GLU A 106 -1.66 -16.47 -13.92
C GLU A 106 -1.44 -16.48 -15.44
N PRO A 107 -0.86 -15.40 -16.02
CA PRO A 107 -0.41 -14.19 -15.35
C PRO A 107 -1.55 -13.19 -15.06
N TYR A 108 -1.31 -12.34 -14.06
CA TYR A 108 -2.09 -11.15 -13.77
C TYR A 108 -1.44 -9.92 -14.40
N PHE A 109 -2.23 -8.87 -14.59
CA PHE A 109 -1.76 -7.60 -15.15
C PHE A 109 -2.21 -6.43 -14.27
N ALA A 110 -1.37 -5.41 -14.19
CA ALA A 110 -1.66 -4.20 -13.42
C ALA A 110 -1.92 -3.01 -14.35
N SER A 111 -2.87 -2.17 -13.97
CA SER A 111 -3.13 -0.87 -14.59
C SER A 111 -3.35 0.21 -13.53
N VAL A 112 -3.32 1.46 -13.97
CA VAL A 112 -3.74 2.61 -13.15
C VAL A 112 -5.16 2.97 -13.53
N ALA A 113 -6.06 2.87 -12.55
CA ALA A 113 -7.49 3.09 -12.70
C ALA A 113 -8.05 3.86 -11.48
N ALA A 114 -9.26 4.39 -11.61
CA ALA A 114 -9.92 5.08 -10.51
C ALA A 114 -10.05 4.16 -9.29
N CYS A 115 -9.64 4.65 -8.11
CA CYS A 115 -9.71 3.90 -6.87
C CYS A 115 -11.14 3.48 -6.51
N SER A 116 -11.31 2.24 -6.09
CA SER A 116 -12.59 1.67 -5.68
C SER A 116 -13.13 2.24 -4.36
N SER A 117 -12.25 2.46 -3.37
CA SER A 117 -12.60 2.96 -2.05
C SER A 117 -11.36 3.45 -1.30
N ASP A 118 -11.52 4.50 -0.49
CA ASP A 118 -10.51 5.01 0.44
C ASP A 118 -10.63 4.43 1.85
N VAL A 119 -11.51 3.45 2.06
CA VAL A 119 -11.70 2.77 3.33
C VAL A 119 -11.57 1.26 3.16
N THR A 120 -12.12 0.68 2.09
CA THR A 120 -12.14 -0.77 1.81
C THR A 120 -11.79 -1.02 0.34
N PRO A 121 -10.51 -0.94 -0.05
CA PRO A 121 -10.11 -1.15 -1.44
C PRO A 121 -10.52 -2.55 -1.93
N SER A 122 -10.72 -2.67 -3.24
CA SER A 122 -11.02 -3.95 -3.89
C SER A 122 -9.85 -4.93 -3.79
N ALA A 123 -10.08 -6.21 -4.12
CA ALA A 123 -9.02 -7.21 -4.13
C ALA A 123 -7.88 -6.84 -5.10
N GLY A 124 -8.20 -6.27 -6.26
CA GLY A 124 -7.20 -5.80 -7.23
C GLY A 124 -6.38 -4.61 -6.74
N GLU A 125 -6.87 -3.86 -5.76
CA GLU A 125 -6.20 -2.68 -5.17
C GLU A 125 -5.54 -2.99 -3.81
N THR A 126 -5.58 -4.25 -3.36
CA THR A 126 -5.07 -4.62 -2.04
C THR A 126 -3.64 -5.15 -2.13
N TRP A 127 -2.70 -4.39 -1.56
CA TRP A 127 -1.27 -4.64 -1.57
C TRP A 127 -0.74 -4.78 -0.14
N SER A 128 0.37 -5.49 0.01
CA SER A 128 1.16 -5.53 1.24
C SER A 128 2.49 -4.80 1.02
N TYR A 129 2.88 -3.97 1.98
CA TYR A 129 4.19 -3.35 2.09
C TYR A 129 4.95 -3.93 3.28
N GLY A 130 6.22 -4.23 3.07
CA GLY A 130 7.12 -4.80 4.07
C GLY A 130 6.93 -6.31 4.25
N ASN A 131 8.02 -6.99 4.60
CA ASN A 131 7.98 -8.36 5.14
C ASN A 131 9.21 -8.60 6.02
N SER A 132 8.99 -8.98 7.28
CA SER A 132 9.96 -9.36 8.34
C SER A 132 11.28 -8.58 8.40
N ASP A 133 12.17 -8.73 7.41
CA ASP A 133 13.50 -8.11 7.35
C ASP A 133 13.69 -7.11 6.19
N ASP A 134 12.81 -7.12 5.18
CA ASP A 134 12.94 -6.30 3.98
C ASP A 134 11.91 -5.16 3.96
N ARG A 135 12.39 -3.95 4.22
CA ARG A 135 11.61 -2.71 4.10
C ARG A 135 11.56 -2.28 2.63
N GLY A 136 10.44 -1.70 2.21
CA GLY A 136 10.27 -1.22 0.84
C GLY A 136 9.74 -2.26 -0.14
N VAL A 137 9.66 -3.54 0.26
CA VAL A 137 9.12 -4.61 -0.58
C VAL A 137 7.61 -4.53 -0.66
N VAL A 138 7.07 -4.81 -1.84
CA VAL A 138 5.65 -4.74 -2.12
C VAL A 138 5.20 -5.99 -2.84
N TYR A 139 4.07 -6.51 -2.42
CA TYR A 139 3.39 -7.62 -3.07
C TYR A 139 1.92 -7.29 -3.25
N TRP A 140 1.34 -7.77 -4.34
CA TRP A 140 -0.09 -7.91 -4.42
C TRP A 140 -0.52 -9.05 -3.50
N ARG A 141 -1.62 -8.90 -2.76
CA ARG A 141 -2.06 -9.95 -1.81
C ARG A 141 -2.71 -11.16 -2.48
N GLY A 142 -2.91 -11.10 -3.78
CA GLY A 142 -3.60 -12.15 -4.53
C GLY A 142 -5.10 -12.16 -4.27
N SER A 143 -5.77 -13.19 -4.78
CA SER A 143 -7.17 -13.44 -4.42
C SER A 143 -7.27 -13.79 -2.93
N LEU A 144 -8.45 -13.61 -2.32
CA LEU A 144 -8.68 -13.96 -0.91
C LEU A 144 -8.37 -15.44 -0.58
N ASP A 145 -8.25 -16.27 -1.61
CA ASP A 145 -8.03 -17.71 -1.52
C ASP A 145 -6.56 -18.10 -1.78
N SER A 146 -5.73 -17.17 -2.25
CA SER A 146 -4.31 -17.43 -2.50
C SER A 146 -3.49 -17.27 -1.21
N TYR A 147 -2.91 -18.37 -0.74
CA TYR A 147 -1.82 -18.32 0.23
C TYR A 147 -0.57 -17.77 -0.46
N GLY A 148 -0.35 -16.46 -0.47
CA GLY A 148 0.91 -15.95 -1.01
C GLY A 148 1.03 -14.45 -1.18
N HIS A 149 2.28 -14.00 -1.13
CA HIS A 149 2.74 -12.70 -1.56
C HIS A 149 2.94 -12.74 -3.08
N VAL A 150 2.06 -12.13 -3.88
CA VAL A 150 2.15 -12.16 -5.35
C VAL A 150 3.01 -11.04 -5.89
N GLY A 151 4.03 -11.41 -6.67
CA GLY A 151 5.06 -10.52 -7.21
C GLY A 151 5.01 -10.40 -8.72
N TYR A 152 6.11 -9.97 -9.34
CA TYR A 152 6.28 -10.10 -10.79
C TYR A 152 6.96 -11.44 -11.13
N ILE A 153 6.66 -11.97 -12.31
CA ILE A 153 7.26 -13.22 -12.79
C ILE A 153 8.65 -12.93 -13.39
N PRO A 154 9.73 -13.57 -12.92
CA PRO A 154 11.03 -13.45 -13.57
C PRO A 154 11.10 -14.28 -14.85
N LYS A 155 11.71 -13.71 -15.89
CA LYS A 155 12.06 -14.41 -17.14
C LYS A 155 13.25 -15.36 -16.95
N ASP A 156 14.16 -15.01 -16.05
CA ASP A 156 15.41 -15.73 -15.80
C ASP A 156 15.89 -15.55 -14.35
N SER A 157 16.99 -16.21 -14.00
CA SER A 157 17.55 -16.22 -12.65
C SER A 157 18.14 -14.88 -12.21
N THR A 158 18.19 -13.85 -13.07
CA THR A 158 18.67 -12.52 -12.66
C THR A 158 17.55 -11.63 -12.15
N GLY A 159 16.31 -12.12 -12.15
CA GLY A 159 15.14 -11.34 -11.74
C GLY A 159 14.67 -10.35 -12.81
N THR A 160 15.13 -10.51 -14.05
CA THR A 160 14.60 -9.73 -15.19
C THR A 160 13.11 -10.01 -15.36
N PRO A 161 12.22 -9.01 -15.37
CA PRO A 161 10.79 -9.28 -15.50
C PRO A 161 10.40 -9.97 -16.82
N LEU A 162 9.50 -10.94 -16.72
CA LEU A 162 8.77 -11.49 -17.85
C LEU A 162 7.72 -10.49 -18.32
N THR A 163 7.62 -10.33 -19.64
CA THR A 163 6.65 -9.43 -20.27
C THR A 163 6.02 -10.08 -21.47
N THR A 164 4.79 -9.67 -21.77
CA THR A 164 4.09 -10.04 -23.01
C THR A 164 4.75 -9.39 -24.23
N ALA A 165 4.31 -9.75 -25.44
CA ALA A 165 4.74 -9.10 -26.68
C ALA A 165 4.46 -7.58 -26.70
N ASP A 166 3.44 -7.13 -25.97
CA ASP A 166 3.07 -5.71 -25.82
C ASP A 166 3.75 -5.06 -24.60
N HIS A 167 4.77 -5.71 -24.03
CA HIS A 167 5.55 -5.26 -22.88
C HIS A 167 4.79 -5.15 -21.55
N LEU A 168 3.56 -5.69 -21.47
CA LEU A 168 2.83 -5.78 -20.21
C LEU A 168 3.62 -6.62 -19.22
N LEU A 169 3.81 -6.08 -18.02
CA LEU A 169 4.49 -6.76 -16.93
C LEU A 169 3.62 -7.90 -16.41
N GLU A 170 4.15 -9.12 -16.42
CA GLU A 170 3.44 -10.29 -15.93
C GLU A 170 3.60 -10.41 -14.41
N VAL A 171 2.47 -10.46 -13.71
CA VAL A 171 2.35 -10.59 -12.26
C VAL A 171 1.93 -12.02 -11.92
N GLY A 172 2.55 -12.62 -10.91
CA GLY A 172 2.31 -14.02 -10.55
C GLY A 172 3.40 -14.63 -9.69
N CYS A 173 3.25 -15.93 -9.41
CA CYS A 173 4.05 -16.76 -8.53
C CYS A 173 4.36 -18.14 -9.12
N ASP A 174 4.24 -18.34 -10.44
CA ASP A 174 4.42 -19.64 -11.10
C ASP A 174 5.68 -20.39 -10.58
N HIS A 175 6.83 -19.72 -10.41
CA HIS A 175 8.10 -20.37 -10.00
C HIS A 175 9.00 -19.57 -9.02
N GLU A 176 8.43 -18.98 -7.97
CA GLU A 176 9.02 -18.05 -6.96
C GLU A 176 8.56 -16.60 -7.19
N CYS A 177 7.89 -16.03 -6.18
CA CYS A 177 7.37 -14.66 -6.27
C CYS A 177 8.53 -13.67 -6.04
N ILE A 178 8.85 -12.83 -7.02
CA ILE A 178 9.78 -11.71 -6.81
C ILE A 178 8.98 -10.45 -6.48
N ASN A 179 9.28 -9.83 -5.34
CA ASN A 179 8.63 -8.61 -4.90
C ASN A 179 8.86 -7.43 -5.84
N PHE A 180 7.90 -6.52 -5.84
CA PHE A 180 8.14 -5.14 -6.25
C PHE A 180 8.82 -4.38 -5.12
N ASN A 181 9.29 -3.17 -5.42
CA ASN A 181 9.77 -2.22 -4.43
C ASN A 181 9.11 -0.85 -4.58
N ILE A 182 9.01 -0.12 -3.47
CA ILE A 182 8.83 1.34 -3.47
C ILE A 182 10.13 1.95 -2.97
N VAL A 183 10.84 2.65 -3.86
CA VAL A 183 12.17 3.21 -3.58
C VAL A 183 12.20 4.72 -3.74
N ALA A 184 13.01 5.39 -2.91
CA ALA A 184 13.16 6.85 -3.01
C ALA A 184 13.86 7.29 -4.30
N GLN A 185 14.74 6.43 -4.84
CA GLN A 185 15.53 6.66 -6.06
C GLN A 185 15.67 5.36 -6.84
N LEU A 186 15.74 5.49 -8.16
CA LEU A 186 16.05 4.40 -9.10
C LEU A 186 17.54 4.39 -9.38
N ASP A 187 18.07 3.23 -9.78
CA ASP A 187 19.48 3.05 -10.13
C ASP A 187 19.84 3.53 -11.55
#